data_AF-A0A3D0Z667-F1
#
_entry.id   AF-A0A3D0Z667-F1
#
_cell.length_a   1.000
_cell.length_b   1.000
_cell.length_c   1.000
_cell.angle_alpha   90.00
_cell.angle_beta   90.00
_cell.angle_gamma   90.00
#
_symmetry.space_group_name_H-M   'P 1'
#
loop_
_entity.id
_entity.type
_entity.pdbx_description
1 polymer ?
#
loop_
_entity_poly.entity_id
_entity_poly.type
_entity_poly.pdbx_seq_one_letter_code
_entity_poly.pdbx_strand_id
1 'polypeptide(L)'
;MRGKMSWITEIKQLRERSAVNLRRRLTAFLLLLTLTMLTGVMFLLAGFGVFHLGYGETEKLFEKELYHLTETASVQYGGASAQAVRMSERLSESIAVVLNRAGFSFSELKYRPELIESLLEEQLSIMLSSLDATGCSGVFLTLDTTVNPGISGAENSKAGLYIRNTEPNISGTGSETRLLLRGSSSLAVDGELNMQAEWDLEFGVKDRLFWREPVYACTGDPALPLSKLVYWCCESPVDGLDEDVMVCSVPLLSRSDEILGVCGFEISEMNFMFRHVPESGEFFNTVFIFSSIAGGGLKFEDALYSGNIAV
;
A
#
# COMPACT_ATOMS: atom_id res chain seq x y z
N MET A 1 48.44 48.84 -75.72
CA MET A 1 47.13 48.17 -75.48
C MET A 1 47.02 47.45 -74.13
N ARG A 2 48.10 47.09 -73.42
CA ARG A 2 48.04 46.38 -72.11
C ARG A 2 47.45 47.18 -70.94
N GLY A 3 47.69 48.50 -70.86
CA GLY A 3 47.16 49.33 -69.76
C GLY A 3 45.63 49.53 -69.80
N LYS A 4 45.02 49.51 -70.99
CA LYS A 4 43.56 49.66 -71.15
C LYS A 4 42.76 48.40 -70.78
N MET A 5 43.38 47.23 -70.73
CA MET A 5 42.69 45.99 -70.33
C MET A 5 42.69 45.81 -68.81
N SER A 6 43.74 46.28 -68.13
CA SER A 6 43.92 46.19 -66.67
C SER A 6 42.86 46.95 -65.89
N TRP A 7 42.51 48.19 -66.30
CA TRP A 7 41.52 49.00 -65.57
C TRP A 7 40.09 48.43 -65.70
N ILE A 8 39.76 47.78 -66.81
CA ILE A 8 38.44 47.15 -67.02
C ILE A 8 38.28 45.92 -66.11
N THR A 9 39.33 45.09 -65.99
CA THR A 9 39.33 43.95 -65.08
C THR A 9 39.26 44.38 -63.62
N GLU A 10 39.92 45.49 -63.26
CA GLU A 10 39.93 46.04 -61.91
C GLU A 10 38.56 46.60 -61.51
N ILE A 11 37.88 47.34 -62.41
CA ILE A 11 36.50 47.81 -62.19
C ILE A 11 35.52 46.64 -62.07
N LYS A 12 35.67 45.59 -62.90
CA LYS A 12 34.81 44.41 -62.83
C LYS A 12 35.00 43.66 -61.49
N GLN A 13 36.24 43.54 -61.03
CA GLN A 13 36.57 42.89 -59.75
C GLN A 13 36.11 43.73 -58.54
N LEU A 14 36.21 45.07 -58.61
CA LEU A 14 35.66 45.97 -57.59
C LEU A 14 34.12 45.90 -57.54
N ARG A 15 33.46 45.81 -58.70
CA ARG A 15 32.00 45.65 -58.81
C ARG A 15 31.51 44.27 -58.35
N GLU A 16 32.26 43.21 -58.61
CA GLU A 16 31.95 41.87 -58.11
C GLU A 16 32.15 41.79 -56.58
N ARG A 17 33.23 42.37 -56.05
CA ARG A 17 33.43 42.49 -54.59
C ARG A 17 32.35 43.33 -53.92
N SER A 18 31.92 44.44 -54.52
CA SER A 18 30.84 45.27 -53.98
C SER A 18 29.48 44.56 -54.07
N ALA A 19 29.21 43.82 -55.15
CA ALA A 19 28.00 43.02 -55.30
C ALA A 19 27.94 41.84 -54.31
N VAL A 20 29.07 41.16 -54.06
CA VAL A 20 29.16 40.09 -53.04
C VAL A 20 28.98 40.67 -51.63
N ASN A 21 29.58 41.82 -51.34
CA ASN A 21 29.38 42.53 -50.07
C ASN A 21 27.92 42.99 -49.89
N LEU A 22 27.27 43.48 -50.95
CA LEU A 22 25.86 43.89 -50.91
C LEU A 22 24.93 42.69 -50.73
N ARG A 23 25.18 41.57 -51.44
CA ARG A 23 24.44 40.31 -51.26
C ARG A 23 24.58 39.78 -49.84
N ARG A 24 25.81 39.72 -49.30
CA ARG A 24 26.05 39.25 -47.92
C ARG A 24 25.35 40.13 -46.88
N ARG A 25 25.38 41.46 -47.05
CA ARG A 25 24.65 42.40 -46.18
C ARG A 25 23.15 42.22 -46.29
N LEU A 26 22.62 42.05 -47.49
CA LEU A 26 21.19 41.81 -47.73
C LEU A 26 20.75 40.47 -47.12
N THR A 27 21.54 39.40 -47.29
CA THR A 27 21.25 38.09 -46.68
C THR A 27 21.31 38.17 -45.15
N ALA A 28 22.30 38.86 -44.58
CA ALA A 28 22.38 39.07 -43.14
C ALA A 28 21.20 39.88 -42.60
N PHE A 29 20.78 40.93 -43.32
CA PHE A 29 19.60 41.72 -42.98
C PHE A 29 18.32 40.88 -43.04
N LEU A 30 18.15 40.06 -44.08
CA LEU A 30 16.99 39.19 -44.23
C LEU A 30 16.93 38.14 -43.12
N LEU A 31 18.06 37.52 -42.78
CA LEU A 31 18.17 36.58 -41.66
C LEU A 31 17.81 37.25 -40.33
N LEU A 32 18.34 38.44 -40.07
CA LEU A 32 18.03 39.22 -38.87
C LEU A 32 16.53 39.54 -38.81
N LEU A 33 15.94 39.99 -39.91
CA LEU A 33 14.50 40.27 -40.01
C LEU A 33 13.67 39.01 -39.70
N THR A 34 14.01 37.86 -40.30
CA THR A 34 13.30 36.60 -40.05
C THR A 34 13.43 36.16 -38.59
N LEU A 35 14.60 36.31 -38.00
CA LEU A 35 14.82 35.97 -36.59
C LEU A 35 13.97 36.87 -35.70
N THR A 36 13.96 38.19 -35.94
CA THR A 36 13.15 39.13 -35.15
C THR A 36 11.65 38.85 -35.26
N MET A 37 11.16 38.45 -36.44
CA MET A 37 9.76 38.06 -36.62
C MET A 37 9.43 36.78 -35.84
N LEU A 38 10.30 35.75 -35.91
CA LEU A 38 10.12 34.52 -35.15
C LEU A 38 10.15 34.77 -33.64
N THR A 39 11.08 35.61 -33.16
CA THR A 39 11.14 35.98 -31.75
C THR A 39 9.89 36.75 -31.33
N GLY A 40 9.40 37.68 -32.16
CA GLY A 40 8.15 38.40 -31.90
C GLY A 40 6.95 37.47 -31.78
N VAL A 41 6.83 36.48 -32.69
CA VAL A 41 5.79 35.45 -32.61
C VAL A 41 5.93 34.60 -31.35
N MET A 42 7.14 34.18 -30.97
CA MET A 42 7.36 33.44 -29.72
C MET A 42 6.97 34.26 -28.48
N PHE A 43 7.31 35.55 -28.43
CA PHE A 43 6.91 36.45 -27.34
C PHE A 43 5.40 36.61 -27.26
N LEU A 44 4.72 36.73 -28.40
CA LEU A 44 3.25 36.78 -28.44
C LEU A 44 2.66 35.46 -27.94
N LEU A 45 3.13 34.31 -28.43
CA LEU A 45 2.66 32.99 -27.97
C LEU A 45 2.90 32.77 -26.47
N ALA A 46 4.04 33.23 -25.94
CA ALA A 46 4.34 33.18 -24.52
C ALA A 46 3.45 34.11 -23.69
N GLY A 47 3.22 35.35 -24.14
CA GLY A 47 2.35 36.32 -23.48
C GLY A 47 0.87 35.92 -23.48
N PHE A 48 0.40 35.25 -24.53
CA PHE A 48 -0.93 34.65 -24.59
C PHE A 48 -1.04 33.30 -23.85
N GLY A 49 0.04 32.83 -23.21
CA GLY A 49 0.00 31.62 -22.40
C GLY A 49 -0.15 30.32 -23.20
N VAL A 50 0.11 30.33 -24.50
CA VAL A 50 0.00 29.12 -25.36
C VAL A 50 0.91 28.00 -24.87
N PHE A 51 2.06 28.33 -24.27
CA PHE A 51 2.95 27.34 -23.63
C PHE A 51 2.49 26.89 -22.23
N HIS A 52 1.54 27.60 -21.60
CA HIS A 52 1.01 27.29 -20.26
C HIS A 52 -0.37 26.60 -20.32
N LEU A 53 -1.03 26.59 -21.48
CA LEU A 53 -2.38 26.08 -21.70
C LEU A 53 -2.56 24.57 -21.43
N GLY A 54 -1.47 23.79 -21.24
CA GLY A 54 -1.55 22.37 -20.87
C GLY A 54 -1.28 22.05 -19.40
N TYR A 55 -0.49 22.87 -18.69
CA TYR A 55 -0.06 22.55 -17.31
C TYR A 55 -1.21 22.60 -16.30
N GLY A 56 -2.08 23.61 -16.40
CA GLY A 56 -3.20 23.75 -15.48
C GLY A 56 -4.32 22.73 -15.69
N GLU A 57 -4.43 22.14 -16.88
CA GLU A 57 -5.37 21.03 -17.13
C GLU A 57 -4.82 19.71 -16.60
N THR A 58 -3.51 19.49 -16.73
CA THR A 58 -2.81 18.32 -16.17
C THR A 58 -2.82 18.32 -14.64
N GLU A 59 -2.54 19.47 -14.00
CA GLU A 59 -2.58 19.60 -12.54
C GLU A 59 -3.97 19.27 -11.98
N LYS A 60 -5.02 19.85 -12.56
CA LYS A 60 -6.41 19.57 -12.14
C LYS A 60 -6.81 18.11 -12.34
N LEU A 61 -6.29 17.46 -13.38
CA LEU A 61 -6.52 16.04 -13.61
C LEU A 61 -5.87 15.21 -12.49
N PHE A 62 -4.60 15.47 -12.16
CA PHE A 62 -3.91 14.78 -11.06
C PHE A 62 -4.54 15.05 -9.70
N GLU A 63 -4.97 16.28 -9.42
CA GLU A 63 -5.68 16.61 -8.18
C GLU A 63 -6.99 15.83 -8.06
N LYS A 64 -7.76 15.75 -9.16
CA LYS A 64 -9.01 14.99 -9.19
C LYS A 64 -8.75 13.49 -8.99
N GLU A 65 -7.73 12.95 -9.65
CA GLU A 65 -7.38 11.53 -9.55
C GLU A 65 -6.88 11.17 -8.15
N LEU A 66 -5.98 11.98 -7.61
CA LEU A 66 -5.49 11.83 -6.24
C LEU A 66 -6.64 11.90 -5.24
N TYR A 67 -7.58 12.83 -5.41
CA TYR A 67 -8.77 12.92 -4.57
C TYR A 67 -9.60 11.64 -4.64
N HIS A 68 -9.86 11.13 -5.84
CA HIS A 68 -10.65 9.91 -6.04
C HIS A 68 -10.00 8.67 -5.42
N LEU A 69 -8.69 8.48 -5.64
CA LEU A 69 -7.93 7.37 -5.07
C LEU A 69 -7.82 7.48 -3.54
N THR A 70 -7.61 8.69 -3.02
CA THR A 70 -7.59 8.93 -1.57
C THR A 70 -8.94 8.62 -0.93
N GLU A 71 -10.05 9.02 -1.56
CA GLU A 71 -11.39 8.71 -1.06
C GLU A 71 -11.65 7.20 -1.09
N THR A 72 -11.29 6.52 -2.18
CA THR A 72 -11.46 5.07 -2.32
C THR A 72 -10.63 4.30 -1.29
N ALA A 73 -9.37 4.68 -1.09
CA ALA A 73 -8.51 4.14 -0.05
C ALA A 73 -9.09 4.41 1.35
N SER A 74 -9.56 5.64 1.62
CA SER A 74 -10.14 6.01 2.90
C SER A 74 -11.38 5.16 3.23
N VAL A 75 -12.25 4.91 2.25
CA VAL A 75 -13.43 4.04 2.41
C VAL A 75 -13.00 2.60 2.69
N GLN A 76 -12.05 2.04 1.94
CA GLN A 76 -11.58 0.67 2.14
C GLN A 76 -10.95 0.49 3.53
N TYR A 77 -9.97 1.32 3.87
CA TYR A 77 -9.21 1.19 5.12
C TYR A 77 -10.09 1.52 6.33
N GLY A 78 -10.94 2.54 6.23
CA GLY A 78 -11.93 2.85 7.26
C GLY A 78 -12.94 1.72 7.47
N GLY A 79 -13.39 1.07 6.38
CA GLY A 79 -14.25 -0.11 6.42
C GLY A 79 -13.58 -1.32 7.09
N ALA A 80 -12.32 -1.58 6.73
CA ALA A 80 -11.50 -2.64 7.33
C ALA A 80 -11.29 -2.40 8.83
N SER A 81 -10.95 -1.18 9.25
CA SER A 81 -10.83 -0.80 10.66
C SER A 81 -12.13 -1.01 11.44
N ALA A 82 -13.26 -0.56 10.89
CA ALA A 82 -14.56 -0.74 11.54
C ALA A 82 -14.94 -2.22 11.66
N GLN A 83 -14.63 -3.04 10.64
CA GLN A 83 -14.86 -4.47 10.70
C GLN A 83 -13.91 -5.16 11.67
N ALA A 84 -12.66 -4.69 11.81
CA ALA A 84 -11.69 -5.29 12.72
C ALA A 84 -12.13 -5.11 14.18
N VAL A 85 -12.68 -3.94 14.51
CA VAL A 85 -13.29 -3.67 15.82
C VAL A 85 -14.46 -4.63 16.08
N ARG A 86 -15.40 -4.75 15.13
CA ARG A 86 -16.54 -5.69 15.26
C ARG A 86 -16.09 -7.15 15.39
N MET A 87 -15.05 -7.54 14.64
CA MET A 87 -14.47 -8.87 14.69
C MET A 87 -13.84 -9.14 16.06
N SER A 88 -13.07 -8.19 16.59
CA SER A 88 -12.49 -8.28 17.93
C SER A 88 -13.56 -8.51 19.00
N GLU A 89 -14.64 -7.71 19.00
CA GLU A 89 -15.74 -7.87 19.96
C GLU A 89 -16.39 -9.25 19.88
N ARG A 90 -16.67 -9.73 18.65
CA ARG A 90 -17.26 -11.06 18.42
C ARG A 90 -16.34 -12.20 18.83
N LEU A 91 -15.04 -12.08 18.53
CA LEU A 91 -14.03 -13.07 18.91
C LEU A 91 -13.87 -13.12 20.44
N SER A 92 -13.75 -11.98 21.10
CA SER A 92 -13.70 -11.88 22.56
C SER A 92 -14.92 -12.53 23.23
N GLU A 93 -16.13 -12.27 22.72
CA GLU A 93 -17.36 -12.89 23.23
C GLU A 93 -17.37 -14.40 23.00
N SER A 94 -17.03 -14.85 21.79
CA SER A 94 -16.95 -16.26 21.44
C SER A 94 -15.93 -17.01 22.29
N ILE A 95 -14.72 -16.48 22.45
CA ILE A 95 -13.67 -17.04 23.32
C ILE A 95 -14.19 -17.17 24.75
N ALA A 96 -14.84 -16.14 25.30
CA ALA A 96 -15.41 -16.20 26.65
C ALA A 96 -16.47 -17.30 26.79
N VAL A 97 -17.32 -17.49 25.77
CA VAL A 97 -18.33 -18.57 25.76
C VAL A 97 -17.68 -19.95 25.72
N VAL A 98 -16.68 -20.15 24.85
CA VAL A 98 -15.97 -21.43 24.71
C VAL A 98 -15.25 -21.79 26.01
N LEU A 99 -14.53 -20.83 26.60
CA LEU A 99 -13.81 -21.01 27.87
C LEU A 99 -14.76 -21.33 29.03
N ASN A 100 -15.87 -20.60 29.16
CA ASN A 100 -16.87 -20.85 30.19
C ASN A 100 -17.53 -22.23 30.02
N ARG A 101 -17.83 -22.64 28.79
CA ARG A 101 -18.38 -23.98 28.49
C ARG A 101 -17.40 -25.09 28.86
N ALA A 102 -16.11 -24.87 28.65
CA ALA A 102 -15.05 -25.80 29.02
C ALA A 102 -14.69 -25.78 30.52
N GLY A 103 -15.14 -24.75 31.26
CA GLY A 103 -14.89 -24.59 32.69
C GLY A 103 -13.48 -24.06 33.01
N PHE A 104 -12.88 -23.30 32.11
CA PHE A 104 -11.54 -22.72 32.27
C PHE A 104 -11.55 -21.21 32.09
N SER A 105 -10.57 -20.53 32.66
CA SER A 105 -10.23 -19.13 32.38
C SER A 105 -9.15 -19.03 31.30
N PHE A 106 -9.01 -17.86 30.67
CA PHE A 106 -7.98 -17.62 29.66
C PHE A 106 -6.56 -17.84 30.24
N SER A 107 -6.32 -17.36 31.47
CA SER A 107 -5.04 -17.50 32.17
C SER A 107 -4.59 -18.95 32.43
N GLU A 108 -5.52 -19.91 32.36
CA GLU A 108 -5.25 -21.34 32.57
C GLU A 108 -4.81 -22.06 31.28
N LEU A 109 -4.99 -21.44 30.10
CA LEU A 109 -4.62 -22.03 28.81
C LEU A 109 -3.14 -22.39 28.72
N LYS A 110 -2.25 -21.61 29.34
CA LYS A 110 -0.81 -21.90 29.39
C LYS A 110 -0.46 -23.23 30.08
N TYR A 111 -1.36 -23.77 30.91
CA TYR A 111 -1.18 -25.06 31.56
C TYR A 111 -1.90 -26.20 30.83
N ARG A 112 -2.71 -25.88 29.82
CA ARG A 112 -3.55 -26.81 29.05
C ARG A 112 -3.42 -26.50 27.54
N PRO A 113 -2.20 -26.55 26.97
CA PRO A 113 -1.98 -26.19 25.57
C PRO A 113 -2.79 -27.04 24.59
N GLU A 114 -3.19 -28.25 24.98
CA GLU A 114 -4.04 -29.14 24.20
C GLU A 114 -5.45 -28.58 23.91
N LEU A 115 -5.89 -27.55 24.65
CA LEU A 115 -7.20 -26.91 24.44
C LEU A 115 -7.13 -25.74 23.45
N ILE A 116 -5.94 -25.21 23.17
CA ILE A 116 -5.75 -24.00 22.37
C ILE A 116 -6.19 -24.23 20.92
N GLU A 117 -5.85 -25.39 20.36
CA GLU A 117 -6.25 -25.78 19.00
C GLU A 117 -7.77 -25.74 18.85
N SER A 118 -8.51 -26.48 19.68
CA SER A 118 -9.98 -26.48 19.63
C SER A 118 -10.59 -25.09 19.85
N LEU A 119 -9.98 -24.25 20.70
CA LEU A 119 -10.45 -22.89 20.94
C LEU A 119 -10.32 -22.02 19.68
N LEU A 120 -9.19 -22.13 18.96
CA LEU A 120 -8.91 -21.40 17.73
C LEU A 120 -9.78 -21.88 16.57
N GLU A 121 -9.98 -23.19 16.41
CA GLU A 121 -10.83 -23.77 15.37
C GLU A 121 -12.27 -23.22 15.46
N GLU A 122 -12.82 -23.06 16.67
CA GLU A 122 -14.14 -22.47 16.86
C GLU A 122 -14.24 -21.00 16.42
N GLN A 123 -13.11 -20.29 16.30
CA GLN A 123 -13.08 -18.90 15.85
C GLN A 123 -13.02 -18.75 14.32
N LEU A 124 -12.67 -19.82 13.60
CA LEU A 124 -12.40 -19.77 12.17
C LEU A 124 -13.59 -19.21 11.38
N SER A 125 -14.81 -19.63 11.72
CA SER A 125 -16.03 -19.15 11.05
C SER A 125 -16.22 -17.63 11.17
N ILE A 126 -15.91 -17.03 12.33
CA ILE A 126 -16.00 -15.59 12.57
C ILE A 126 -14.94 -14.86 11.75
N MET A 127 -13.72 -15.39 11.71
CA MET A 127 -12.61 -14.81 10.94
C MET A 127 -12.90 -14.80 9.45
N LEU A 128 -13.29 -15.96 8.88
CA LEU A 128 -13.57 -16.09 7.44
C LEU A 128 -14.75 -15.22 7.01
N SER A 129 -15.85 -15.24 7.77
CA SER A 129 -17.00 -14.38 7.47
C SER A 129 -16.65 -12.88 7.52
N SER A 130 -15.72 -12.51 8.41
CA SER A 130 -15.28 -11.12 8.53
C SER A 130 -14.32 -10.73 7.41
N LEU A 131 -13.44 -11.64 6.99
CA LEU A 131 -12.57 -11.47 5.83
C LEU A 131 -13.39 -11.23 4.55
N ASP A 132 -14.36 -12.11 4.29
CA ASP A 132 -15.25 -12.02 3.12
C ASP A 132 -16.03 -10.69 3.07
N ALA A 133 -16.35 -10.11 4.24
CA ALA A 133 -17.08 -8.85 4.35
C ALA A 133 -16.23 -7.59 4.10
N THR A 134 -14.89 -7.68 4.12
CA THR A 134 -13.99 -6.53 3.93
C THR A 134 -13.35 -6.46 2.55
N GLY A 135 -13.20 -7.60 1.88
CA GLY A 135 -12.35 -7.72 0.69
C GLY A 135 -10.87 -7.39 0.96
N CYS A 136 -10.41 -7.59 2.20
CA CYS A 136 -9.00 -7.62 2.55
C CYS A 136 -8.36 -8.92 2.04
N SER A 137 -7.03 -8.93 1.89
CA SER A 137 -6.27 -10.10 1.43
C SER A 137 -5.95 -11.09 2.53
N GLY A 138 -6.07 -10.73 3.81
CA GLY A 138 -5.86 -11.67 4.90
C GLY A 138 -6.56 -11.28 6.19
N VAL A 139 -6.70 -12.26 7.08
CA VAL A 139 -7.25 -12.15 8.43
C VAL A 139 -6.40 -12.91 9.41
N PHE A 140 -6.14 -12.34 10.59
CA PHE A 140 -5.38 -13.00 11.64
C PHE A 140 -6.02 -12.84 13.02
N LEU A 141 -5.70 -13.79 13.88
CA LEU A 141 -6.02 -13.87 15.29
C LEU A 141 -4.79 -14.41 15.99
N THR A 142 -4.30 -13.71 17.00
CA THR A 142 -3.15 -14.12 17.81
C THR A 142 -3.54 -13.99 19.27
N LEU A 143 -3.46 -15.07 20.04
CA LEU A 143 -3.80 -15.10 21.47
C LEU A 143 -2.54 -14.93 22.32
N ASP A 144 -2.67 -14.30 23.50
CA ASP A 144 -1.58 -14.18 24.47
C ASP A 144 -1.30 -15.49 25.23
N THR A 145 -1.09 -16.57 24.48
CA THR A 145 -0.76 -17.91 24.99
C THR A 145 0.05 -18.66 23.94
N THR A 146 0.70 -19.75 24.33
CA THR A 146 1.46 -20.63 23.44
C THR A 146 1.06 -22.08 23.62
N VAL A 147 1.06 -22.84 22.52
CA VAL A 147 0.90 -24.30 22.49
C VAL A 147 2.14 -25.03 23.02
N ASN A 148 3.28 -24.34 23.15
CA ASN A 148 4.53 -24.93 23.61
C ASN A 148 5.21 -24.07 24.69
N PRO A 149 4.72 -24.08 25.94
CA PRO A 149 5.30 -23.28 27.01
C PRO A 149 6.71 -23.72 27.45
N GLY A 150 7.20 -24.88 27.00
CA GLY A 150 8.46 -25.48 27.44
C GLY A 150 9.70 -25.05 26.65
N ILE A 151 9.54 -24.35 25.52
CA ILE A 151 10.67 -23.92 24.69
C ILE A 151 11.27 -22.60 25.19
N SER A 152 12.56 -22.41 24.92
CA SER A 152 13.22 -21.13 25.16
C SER A 152 12.62 -20.06 24.26
N GLY A 153 12.21 -18.91 24.83
CA GLY A 153 11.59 -17.82 24.07
C GLY A 153 10.08 -17.96 23.88
N ALA A 154 9.42 -18.91 24.56
CA ALA A 154 7.98 -19.16 24.49
C ALA A 154 7.12 -17.91 24.78
N GLU A 155 7.64 -16.93 25.52
CA GLU A 155 6.97 -15.65 25.75
C GLU A 155 6.73 -14.82 24.48
N ASN A 156 7.54 -15.06 23.43
CA ASN A 156 7.40 -14.42 22.13
C ASN A 156 6.71 -15.31 21.08
N SER A 157 6.33 -16.53 21.45
CA SER A 157 5.56 -17.43 20.59
C SER A 157 4.10 -17.32 20.97
N LYS A 158 3.23 -17.04 20.00
CA LYS A 158 1.80 -16.81 20.24
C LYS A 158 0.96 -17.71 19.35
N ALA A 159 0.07 -18.48 19.96
CA ALA A 159 -0.85 -19.33 19.24
C ALA A 159 -1.90 -18.48 18.52
N GLY A 160 -2.31 -18.91 17.33
CA GLY A 160 -3.30 -18.17 16.58
C GLY A 160 -3.56 -18.74 15.19
N LEU A 161 -4.34 -18.00 14.41
CA LEU A 161 -4.69 -18.31 13.03
C LEU A 161 -4.32 -17.15 12.12
N TYR A 162 -3.78 -17.46 10.94
CA TYR A 162 -3.59 -16.49 9.86
C TYR A 162 -4.00 -17.12 8.54
N ILE A 163 -5.01 -16.52 7.90
CA ILE A 163 -5.54 -16.96 6.62
C ILE A 163 -5.40 -15.83 5.62
N ARG A 164 -4.82 -16.10 4.44
CA ARG A 164 -4.83 -15.20 3.29
C ARG A 164 -5.85 -15.66 2.26
N ASN A 165 -6.53 -14.73 1.60
CA ASN A 165 -7.33 -14.98 0.40
C ASN A 165 -6.54 -14.45 -0.81
N THR A 166 -6.22 -15.33 -1.75
CA THR A 166 -5.49 -14.97 -2.98
C THR A 166 -6.38 -14.21 -3.97
N GLU A 167 -7.70 -14.27 -3.82
CA GLU A 167 -8.67 -13.61 -4.71
C GLU A 167 -9.65 -12.73 -3.92
N PRO A 168 -9.18 -11.72 -3.17
CA PRO A 168 -10.01 -10.93 -2.26
C PRO A 168 -11.05 -10.02 -2.96
N ASN A 169 -10.95 -9.89 -4.29
CA ASN A 169 -11.84 -9.06 -5.10
C ASN A 169 -12.98 -9.86 -5.76
N ILE A 170 -12.97 -11.19 -5.65
CA ILE A 170 -13.98 -12.05 -6.25
C ILE A 170 -14.91 -12.55 -5.14
N SER A 171 -16.17 -12.11 -5.18
CA SER A 171 -17.18 -12.60 -4.24
C SER A 171 -17.50 -14.08 -4.51
N GLY A 172 -17.56 -14.89 -3.46
CA GLY A 172 -17.95 -16.30 -3.56
C GLY A 172 -16.82 -17.27 -3.90
N THR A 173 -15.56 -16.85 -3.78
CA THR A 173 -14.41 -17.76 -3.82
C THR A 173 -14.46 -18.70 -2.61
N GLY A 174 -14.44 -20.01 -2.86
CA GLY A 174 -14.50 -21.03 -1.81
C GLY A 174 -13.20 -21.20 -1.04
N SER A 175 -13.04 -22.34 -0.35
CA SER A 175 -11.79 -22.70 0.35
C SER A 175 -10.57 -22.75 -0.56
N GLU A 176 -10.74 -22.92 -1.87
CA GLU A 176 -9.66 -23.06 -2.84
C GLU A 176 -8.72 -21.85 -2.92
N THR A 177 -9.21 -20.64 -2.61
CA THR A 177 -8.41 -19.40 -2.63
C THR A 177 -7.85 -19.03 -1.26
N ARG A 178 -8.10 -19.85 -0.24
CA ARG A 178 -7.74 -19.56 1.15
C ARG A 178 -6.50 -20.33 1.56
N LEU A 179 -5.47 -19.59 1.99
CA LEU A 179 -4.17 -20.10 2.38
C LEU A 179 -3.96 -19.96 3.89
N LEU A 180 -3.62 -21.04 4.56
CA LEU A 180 -3.24 -21.06 5.98
C LEU A 180 -1.74 -20.77 6.13
N LEU A 181 -1.42 -19.69 6.85
CA LEU A 181 -0.04 -19.29 7.17
C LEU A 181 0.30 -19.53 8.63
N ARG A 182 -0.67 -19.44 9.55
CA ARG A 182 -0.48 -19.76 10.98
C ARG A 182 -1.66 -20.54 11.51
N GLY A 183 -1.40 -21.52 12.38
CA GLY A 183 -2.43 -22.35 13.01
C GLY A 183 -2.18 -23.84 12.86
N SER A 184 -3.05 -24.66 13.46
CA SER A 184 -2.90 -26.12 13.39
C SER A 184 -2.97 -26.61 11.95
N SER A 185 -2.14 -27.61 11.63
CA SER A 185 -2.19 -28.30 10.35
C SER A 185 -3.48 -29.09 10.14
N SER A 186 -4.23 -29.41 11.21
CA SER A 186 -5.55 -30.07 11.14
C SER A 186 -6.50 -29.34 10.20
N LEU A 187 -6.54 -28.01 10.31
CA LEU A 187 -7.37 -27.11 9.50
C LEU A 187 -7.07 -27.20 7.99
N ALA A 188 -5.83 -27.53 7.62
CA ALA A 188 -5.46 -27.75 6.23
C ALA A 188 -5.75 -29.20 5.77
N VAL A 189 -5.62 -30.17 6.67
CA VAL A 189 -5.85 -31.61 6.38
C VAL A 189 -7.34 -31.91 6.19
N ASP A 190 -8.21 -31.23 6.92
CA ASP A 190 -9.66 -31.41 6.84
C ASP A 190 -10.28 -30.77 5.57
N GLY A 191 -9.44 -30.18 4.70
CA GLY A 191 -9.84 -29.64 3.39
C GLY A 191 -10.47 -28.25 3.44
N GLU A 192 -10.41 -27.58 4.59
CA GLU A 192 -10.97 -26.25 4.77
C GLU A 192 -10.05 -25.15 4.20
N LEU A 193 -8.73 -25.38 4.16
CA LEU A 193 -7.71 -24.42 3.74
C LEU A 193 -6.53 -25.12 3.02
N ASN A 194 -5.87 -24.42 2.10
CA ASN A 194 -4.61 -24.85 1.51
C ASN A 194 -3.43 -24.35 2.36
N MET A 195 -2.39 -25.14 2.59
CA MET A 195 -1.23 -24.73 3.41
C MET A 195 -0.16 -24.04 2.56
N GLN A 196 0.35 -22.88 3.01
CA GLN A 196 1.43 -22.17 2.31
C GLN A 196 2.82 -22.68 2.74
N ALA A 197 3.87 -22.43 1.94
CA ALA A 197 5.23 -22.87 2.24
C ALA A 197 5.81 -22.22 3.51
N GLU A 198 5.40 -20.98 3.79
CA GLU A 198 5.80 -20.18 4.96
C GLU A 198 4.95 -20.48 6.21
N TRP A 199 4.19 -21.57 6.20
CA TRP A 199 3.36 -22.00 7.32
C TRP A 199 4.18 -22.32 8.57
N ASP A 200 3.66 -21.90 9.72
CA ASP A 200 4.14 -22.30 11.04
C ASP A 200 2.95 -22.41 12.01
N LEU A 201 3.14 -23.07 13.15
CA LEU A 201 2.08 -23.26 14.14
C LEU A 201 1.74 -21.96 14.88
N GLU A 202 2.74 -21.13 15.16
CA GLU A 202 2.62 -19.95 16.03
C GLU A 202 3.23 -18.68 15.40
N PHE A 203 2.80 -17.53 15.91
CA PHE A 203 3.36 -16.22 15.56
C PHE A 203 4.58 -15.93 16.42
N GLY A 204 5.68 -15.52 15.79
CA GLY A 204 6.79 -14.87 16.48
C GLY A 204 6.51 -13.38 16.65
N VAL A 205 6.18 -12.93 17.86
CA VAL A 205 5.77 -11.54 18.13
C VAL A 205 6.87 -10.63 18.65
N LYS A 206 8.11 -11.14 18.74
CA LYS A 206 9.25 -10.38 19.23
C LYS A 206 9.47 -9.14 18.35
N ASP A 207 9.42 -7.96 18.96
CA ASP A 207 9.62 -6.66 18.31
C ASP A 207 8.63 -6.32 17.17
N ARG A 208 7.50 -7.04 17.09
CA ARG A 208 6.46 -6.84 16.06
C ARG A 208 5.47 -5.74 16.43
N LEU A 209 5.24 -4.83 15.50
CA LEU A 209 4.33 -3.69 15.65
C LEU A 209 2.87 -4.13 15.72
N PHE A 210 2.45 -5.09 14.88
CA PHE A 210 1.06 -5.55 14.86
C PHE A 210 0.59 -6.11 16.22
N TRP A 211 1.52 -6.65 17.02
CA TRP A 211 1.26 -7.16 18.35
C TRP A 211 1.47 -6.09 19.42
N ARG A 212 2.64 -5.44 19.42
CA ARG A 212 3.07 -4.56 20.52
C ARG A 212 2.22 -3.30 20.63
N GLU A 213 1.90 -2.68 19.51
CA GLU A 213 1.29 -1.34 19.50
C GLU A 213 -0.18 -1.36 19.99
N PRO A 214 -1.05 -2.29 19.53
CA PRO A 214 -2.40 -2.44 20.10
C PRO A 214 -2.39 -2.78 21.59
N VAL A 215 -1.48 -3.66 22.02
CA VAL A 215 -1.34 -4.06 23.44
C VAL A 215 -0.89 -2.86 24.29
N TYR A 216 0.10 -2.10 23.82
CA TYR A 216 0.58 -0.91 24.50
C TYR A 216 -0.51 0.17 24.61
N ALA A 217 -1.27 0.41 23.53
CA ALA A 217 -2.36 1.38 23.52
C ALA A 217 -3.42 1.07 24.60
N CYS A 218 -3.79 -0.20 24.80
CA CYS A 218 -4.66 -0.62 25.91
C CYS A 218 -4.08 -0.29 27.28
N THR A 219 -2.79 -0.57 27.49
CA THR A 219 -2.15 -0.36 28.80
C THR A 219 -1.91 1.11 29.13
N GLY A 220 -1.74 1.96 28.12
CA GLY A 220 -1.47 3.39 28.29
C GLY A 220 -2.69 4.22 28.66
N ASP A 221 -3.86 3.89 28.11
CA ASP A 221 -5.14 4.53 28.43
C ASP A 221 -6.30 3.53 28.37
N PRO A 222 -6.57 2.82 29.50
CA PRO A 222 -7.61 1.80 29.57
C PRO A 222 -9.04 2.33 29.35
N ALA A 223 -9.25 3.65 29.37
CA ALA A 223 -10.57 4.26 29.17
C ALA A 223 -10.91 4.46 27.69
N LEU A 224 -9.95 4.24 26.78
CA LEU A 224 -10.20 4.38 25.35
C LEU A 224 -11.18 3.32 24.85
N PRO A 225 -12.19 3.71 24.05
CA PRO A 225 -13.04 2.72 23.40
C PRO A 225 -12.23 1.94 22.36
N LEU A 226 -12.61 0.69 22.11
CA LEU A 226 -11.92 -0.20 21.17
C LEU A 226 -11.73 0.41 19.76
N SER A 227 -12.67 1.25 19.32
CA SER A 227 -12.59 1.99 18.06
C SER A 227 -11.44 3.00 17.97
N LYS A 228 -10.82 3.35 19.10
CA LYS A 228 -9.62 4.21 19.19
C LYS A 228 -8.33 3.41 19.38
N LEU A 229 -8.42 2.09 19.47
CA LEU A 229 -7.28 1.17 19.66
C LEU A 229 -6.90 0.45 18.36
N VAL A 230 -7.43 0.90 17.22
CA VAL A 230 -7.06 0.39 15.90
C VAL A 230 -5.69 0.93 15.53
N TYR A 231 -4.78 0.03 15.14
CA TYR A 231 -3.44 0.36 14.73
C TYR A 231 -3.14 -0.15 13.32
N TRP A 232 -2.57 0.71 12.47
CA TRP A 232 -2.10 0.33 11.14
C TRP A 232 -0.57 0.36 11.08
N CYS A 233 0.02 -0.68 10.49
CA CYS A 233 1.45 -0.72 10.20
C CYS A 233 1.75 -1.40 8.87
N CYS A 234 2.85 -0.99 8.24
CA CYS A 234 3.43 -1.64 7.08
C CYS A 234 4.40 -2.73 7.56
N GLU A 235 3.85 -3.79 8.14
CA GLU A 235 4.62 -4.94 8.63
C GLU A 235 3.75 -6.20 8.50
N SER A 236 4.31 -7.28 7.95
CA SER A 236 3.64 -8.57 7.94
C SER A 236 3.53 -9.18 9.34
N PRO A 237 2.42 -9.86 9.69
CA PRO A 237 2.32 -10.58 10.96
C PRO A 237 3.31 -11.76 11.06
N VAL A 238 3.92 -12.16 9.94
CA VAL A 238 4.83 -13.30 9.84
C VAL A 238 6.13 -12.95 9.12
N ASP A 239 7.21 -13.64 9.49
CA ASP A 239 8.48 -13.59 8.78
C ASP A 239 8.41 -14.31 7.43
N GLY A 240 9.21 -13.81 6.48
CA GLY A 240 9.48 -14.50 5.22
C GLY A 240 8.37 -14.41 4.17
N LEU A 241 7.35 -13.57 4.39
CA LEU A 241 6.36 -13.29 3.36
C LEU A 241 7.01 -12.48 2.22
N ASP A 242 7.01 -13.04 1.01
CA ASP A 242 7.57 -12.41 -0.20
C ASP A 242 6.57 -11.43 -0.85
N GLU A 243 5.97 -10.57 -0.03
CA GLU A 243 5.04 -9.53 -0.48
C GLU A 243 4.92 -8.45 0.59
N ASP A 244 4.93 -7.18 0.18
CA ASP A 244 4.67 -6.07 1.09
C ASP A 244 3.18 -6.05 1.48
N VAL A 245 2.92 -5.80 2.76
CA VAL A 245 1.57 -5.80 3.31
C VAL A 245 1.37 -4.68 4.32
N MET A 246 0.13 -4.20 4.39
CA MET A 246 -0.34 -3.34 5.46
C MET A 246 -1.32 -4.08 6.35
N VAL A 247 -1.11 -3.97 7.65
CA VAL A 247 -1.88 -4.69 8.66
C VAL A 247 -2.66 -3.71 9.50
N CYS A 248 -3.96 -4.00 9.66
CA CYS A 248 -4.84 -3.38 10.64
C CYS A 248 -4.95 -4.30 11.84
N SER A 249 -4.45 -3.90 13.00
CA SER A 249 -4.47 -4.69 14.23
C SER A 249 -5.32 -4.03 15.32
N VAL A 250 -6.09 -4.85 16.04
CA VAL A 250 -7.01 -4.45 17.10
C VAL A 250 -6.86 -5.43 18.28
N PRO A 251 -6.79 -4.94 19.53
CA PRO A 251 -6.66 -5.82 20.69
C PRO A 251 -7.95 -6.60 20.95
N LEU A 252 -7.82 -7.79 21.53
CA LEU A 252 -8.93 -8.59 22.05
C LEU A 252 -9.01 -8.38 23.55
N LEU A 253 -10.15 -7.87 24.01
CA LEU A 253 -10.37 -7.58 25.42
C LEU A 253 -11.43 -8.52 25.98
N SER A 254 -11.19 -9.05 27.18
CA SER A 254 -12.19 -9.77 27.95
C SER A 254 -13.23 -8.79 28.52
N ARG A 255 -14.32 -9.31 29.10
CA ARG A 255 -15.31 -8.49 29.81
C ARG A 255 -14.75 -7.78 31.05
N SER A 256 -13.59 -8.19 31.54
CA SER A 256 -12.86 -7.56 32.64
C SER A 256 -11.65 -6.76 32.17
N ASP A 257 -11.63 -6.37 30.89
CA ASP A 257 -10.56 -5.61 30.24
C ASP A 257 -9.18 -6.31 30.28
N GLU A 258 -9.16 -7.64 30.42
CA GLU A 258 -7.94 -8.44 30.26
C GLU A 258 -7.61 -8.58 28.77
N ILE A 259 -6.35 -8.39 28.40
CA ILE A 259 -5.88 -8.57 27.03
C ILE A 259 -5.76 -10.07 26.73
N LEU A 260 -6.61 -10.54 25.81
CA LEU A 260 -6.61 -11.93 25.35
C LEU A 260 -5.66 -12.13 24.17
N GLY A 261 -5.30 -11.06 23.46
CA GLY A 261 -4.49 -11.11 22.24
C GLY A 261 -4.79 -9.95 21.31
N VAL A 262 -4.55 -10.16 20.00
CA VAL A 262 -4.84 -9.21 18.92
C VAL A 262 -5.48 -9.93 17.74
N CYS A 263 -6.27 -9.22 16.96
CA CYS A 263 -6.82 -9.72 15.70
C CYS A 263 -6.85 -8.59 14.67
N GLY A 264 -7.03 -8.94 13.40
CA GLY A 264 -6.98 -7.93 12.38
C GLY A 264 -7.05 -8.44 10.95
N PHE A 265 -6.79 -7.51 10.04
CA PHE A 265 -6.77 -7.76 8.60
C PHE A 265 -5.45 -7.34 7.97
N GLU A 266 -5.17 -7.94 6.83
CA GLU A 266 -4.05 -7.63 5.95
C GLU A 266 -4.59 -7.11 4.62
N ILE A 267 -3.96 -6.05 4.10
CA ILE A 267 -4.08 -5.61 2.71
C ILE A 267 -2.71 -5.78 2.07
N SER A 268 -2.64 -6.67 1.08
CA SER A 268 -1.41 -6.95 0.35
C SER A 268 -1.14 -5.90 -0.73
N GLU A 269 0.12 -5.77 -1.11
CA GLU A 269 0.53 -4.92 -2.22
C GLU A 269 -0.25 -5.27 -3.49
N MET A 270 -0.42 -6.56 -3.81
CA MET A 270 -1.21 -6.97 -4.96
C MET A 270 -2.68 -6.55 -4.86
N ASN A 271 -3.31 -6.69 -3.69
CA ASN A 271 -4.69 -6.21 -3.48
C ASN A 271 -4.80 -4.70 -3.68
N PHE A 272 -3.85 -3.95 -3.12
CA PHE A 272 -3.77 -2.50 -3.24
C PHE A 272 -3.57 -2.08 -4.70
N MET A 273 -2.63 -2.72 -5.40
CA MET A 273 -2.34 -2.47 -6.80
C MET A 273 -3.61 -2.61 -7.64
N PHE A 274 -4.34 -3.72 -7.53
CA PHE A 274 -5.55 -3.95 -8.32
C PHE A 274 -6.71 -2.99 -7.98
N ARG A 275 -6.81 -2.53 -6.73
CA ARG A 275 -7.92 -1.67 -6.29
C ARG A 275 -7.71 -0.20 -6.56
N HIS A 276 -6.46 0.28 -6.53
CA HIS A 276 -6.12 1.70 -6.57
C HIS A 276 -5.31 2.09 -7.80
N VAL A 277 -5.63 1.49 -8.95
CA VAL A 277 -4.98 1.83 -10.23
C VAL A 277 -5.42 3.22 -10.65
N PRO A 278 -4.49 4.19 -10.82
CA PRO A 278 -4.83 5.49 -11.40
C PRO A 278 -5.41 5.30 -12.80
N GLU A 279 -6.44 6.06 -13.16
CA GLU A 279 -6.93 6.11 -14.53
C GLU A 279 -5.83 6.71 -15.44
N SER A 280 -4.99 5.84 -16.01
CA SER A 280 -3.97 6.21 -16.97
C SER A 280 -4.65 6.50 -18.31
N GLY A 281 -5.17 7.71 -18.46
CA GLY A 281 -5.58 8.24 -19.76
C GLY A 281 -4.35 8.42 -20.67
N GLU A 282 -3.93 9.67 -20.88
CA GLU A 282 -2.73 10.00 -21.67
C GLU A 282 -1.41 9.82 -20.87
N PHE A 283 -1.49 9.64 -19.54
CA PHE A 283 -0.35 9.55 -18.64
C PHE A 283 -0.09 8.10 -18.22
N PHE A 284 0.65 7.38 -19.05
CA PHE A 284 0.98 5.96 -18.86
C PHE A 284 1.94 5.69 -17.69
N ASN A 285 2.58 6.70 -17.10
CA ASN A 285 3.58 6.52 -16.04
C ASN A 285 3.13 7.12 -14.70
N THR A 286 1.83 7.08 -14.42
CA THR A 286 1.27 7.57 -13.15
C THR A 286 1.30 6.48 -12.10
N VAL A 287 1.79 6.82 -10.90
CA VAL A 287 1.87 5.92 -9.75
C VAL A 287 1.14 6.56 -8.58
N PHE A 288 0.32 5.78 -7.89
CA PHE A 288 -0.25 6.10 -6.59
C PHE A 288 0.56 5.43 -5.50
N ILE A 289 0.94 6.20 -4.49
CA ILE A 289 1.80 5.75 -3.39
C ILE A 289 1.04 5.94 -2.09
N PHE A 290 0.89 4.87 -1.32
CA PHE A 290 0.32 4.90 0.02
C PHE A 290 1.41 4.59 1.03
N SER A 291 1.71 5.55 1.90
CA SER A 291 2.88 5.49 2.78
C SER A 291 2.67 6.28 4.06
N SER A 292 3.40 5.90 5.11
CA SER A 292 3.48 6.67 6.34
C SER A 292 4.34 7.94 6.16
N ILE A 293 4.07 8.94 7.00
CA ILE A 293 4.83 10.19 7.04
C ILE A 293 5.85 10.11 8.17
N ALA A 294 7.14 10.29 7.84
CA ALA A 294 8.23 10.31 8.82
C ALA A 294 9.25 11.40 8.45
N GLY A 295 9.75 12.14 9.45
CA GLY A 295 10.81 13.14 9.24
C GLY A 295 10.44 14.30 8.29
N GLY A 296 9.15 14.56 8.05
CA GLY A 296 8.67 15.59 7.13
C GLY A 296 8.52 15.14 5.66
N GLY A 297 8.65 13.84 5.38
CA GLY A 297 8.44 13.27 4.05
C GLY A 297 7.73 11.91 4.08
N LEU A 298 7.50 11.33 2.90
CA LEU A 298 6.96 9.98 2.74
C LEU A 298 8.07 8.94 2.94
N LYS A 299 7.75 7.85 3.65
CA LYS A 299 8.66 6.70 3.82
C LYS A 299 8.44 5.67 2.72
N PHE A 300 9.28 5.69 1.69
CA PHE A 300 9.12 4.81 0.51
C PHE A 300 9.44 3.33 0.77
N GLU A 301 10.24 3.02 1.79
CA GLU A 301 10.69 1.65 2.09
C GLU A 301 9.54 0.69 2.42
N ASP A 302 8.45 1.19 3.03
CA ASP A 302 7.28 0.37 3.41
C ASP A 302 5.99 0.90 2.72
N ALA A 303 6.13 1.56 1.57
CA ALA A 303 5.00 2.11 0.84
C ALA A 303 4.35 1.05 -0.05
N LEU A 304 3.03 1.13 -0.21
CA LEU A 304 2.32 0.38 -1.25
C LEU A 304 2.24 1.21 -2.52
N TYR A 305 2.41 0.54 -3.66
CA TYR A 305 2.42 1.16 -4.97
C TYR A 305 1.27 0.64 -5.84
N SER A 306 0.65 1.52 -6.62
CA SER A 306 -0.28 1.14 -7.68
C SER A 306 -0.08 2.00 -8.92
N GLY A 307 -0.32 1.42 -10.09
CA GLY A 307 -0.18 2.08 -11.38
C GLY A 307 0.69 1.30 -12.34
N ASN A 308 0.89 1.87 -13.52
CA ASN A 308 1.65 1.22 -14.58
C ASN A 308 3.13 1.50 -14.37
N ILE A 309 3.74 0.72 -13.48
CA ILE A 309 5.18 0.74 -13.25
C ILE A 309 5.80 -0.19 -14.29
N ALA A 310 6.33 0.39 -15.36
CA ALA A 310 7.28 -0.33 -16.20
C ALA A 310 8.57 -0.50 -15.38
N VAL A 311 8.68 -1.63 -14.68
CA VAL A 311 9.95 -2.10 -14.08
C VAL A 311 10.81 -2.72 -15.19
#